data_AF-A0A1V4BZ75-F1
#
_entry.id   AF-A0A1V4BZ75-F1
#
_cell.length_a   1.000
_cell.length_b   1.000
_cell.length_c   1.000
_cell.angle_alpha   90.00
_cell.angle_beta   90.00
_cell.angle_gamma   90.00
#
_symmetry.space_group_name_H-M   'P 1'
#
loop_
_entity.id
_entity.type
_entity.pdbx_description
1 polymer ?
#
loop_
_entity_poly.entity_id
_entity_poly.type
_entity_poly.pdbx_seq_one_letter_code
_entity_poly.pdbx_strand_id
1 'polypeptide(L)'
;MNPSFNNSIPVQSIKVSVIVSTYKSAEFIRGCLEDLVTQTLYEKGEVEIIIIDSASPENEGEIIQEFQENYPNIIYQRTRERETLYRAWNRAIKLARGSYITNGNTDDRRCFNALEIMANYLDNNREISLVYADQLITTIKNDTFATTPALKHWNWPNYSYQQMRQGCCVGSQPMWRKMLHDKYGYFQENFRCVGDYEFWLRIGSQGEKMALIPEILGLYYLNLQGLEHGSNGQALEEHYQVCKIYKIPHPDIKDLEIKPNPVKMEDLGIILQEEEREKLQIIQAISQKRCPIIVIDGVIFQINQGKLARVWSSILEHWSQLELSQQIVILDRNNSAPRWEEFKYWPAESYDYNCTGKDARKIQAICDRLQANLFISTFYTSPLTTPSLLLLASESPEENGNLPVDLEKHYAILSASRIIAFSSDIAQDLRKLYPKITPEKINIIELFEVNQKIAEEITNFFQYALRESKESSQNQVWLELRKLQEAQQIMYLKQQQDYRTMQGMEISLKELENHHNYLQKNNQELQEEINYLSSRKGIVKTLAKTSILLLAKIKKKLPIF
;
A
#
# COMPACT_ATOMS: atom_id res chain seq x y z
N MET A 1 9.98 -43.05 4.17
CA MET A 1 8.71 -42.65 4.82
C MET A 1 8.82 -41.18 5.12
N ASN A 2 8.16 -40.32 4.33
CA ASN A 2 8.13 -38.87 4.57
C ASN A 2 6.96 -38.57 5.52
N PRO A 3 7.17 -37.84 6.63
CA PRO A 3 6.08 -37.31 7.41
C PRO A 3 5.58 -36.03 6.72
N SER A 4 4.34 -36.08 6.25
CA SER A 4 3.58 -34.93 5.75
C SER A 4 3.28 -33.97 6.91
N PHE A 5 3.91 -32.80 6.91
CA PHE A 5 3.44 -31.66 7.69
C PHE A 5 2.26 -31.03 6.95
N ASN A 6 1.06 -31.25 7.48
CA ASN A 6 -0.15 -30.60 7.01
C ASN A 6 -0.49 -29.48 8.00
N ASN A 7 0.20 -28.34 7.88
CA ASN A 7 -0.22 -27.08 8.51
C ASN A 7 -1.14 -26.35 7.53
N SER A 8 -2.40 -26.78 7.45
CA SER A 8 -3.44 -25.95 6.84
C SER A 8 -3.86 -24.91 7.88
N ILE A 9 -3.34 -23.70 7.75
CA ILE A 9 -3.94 -22.47 8.28
C ILE A 9 -5.43 -22.51 7.90
N PRO A 10 -6.40 -22.27 8.81
CA PRO A 10 -7.79 -22.24 8.42
C PRO A 10 -7.96 -21.19 7.32
N VAL A 11 -8.38 -21.63 6.13
CA VAL A 11 -8.74 -20.73 5.04
C VAL A 11 -9.92 -19.92 5.53
N GLN A 12 -9.68 -18.67 5.91
CA GLN A 12 -10.73 -17.75 6.35
C GLN A 12 -11.75 -17.62 5.21
N SER A 13 -13.01 -17.96 5.47
CA SER A 13 -14.02 -18.02 4.42
C SER A 13 -14.41 -16.60 3.99
N ILE A 14 -14.17 -16.26 2.72
CA ILE A 14 -14.66 -15.01 2.15
C ILE A 14 -16.19 -14.99 2.22
N LYS A 15 -16.74 -13.97 2.86
CA LYS A 15 -18.18 -13.75 3.03
C LYS A 15 -18.73 -12.83 1.94
N VAL A 16 -18.03 -11.73 1.68
CA VAL A 16 -18.44 -10.70 0.70
C VAL A 16 -17.37 -10.55 -0.38
N SER A 17 -17.79 -10.57 -1.65
CA SER A 17 -16.95 -10.14 -2.77
C SER A 17 -17.42 -8.77 -3.25
N VAL A 18 -16.54 -7.78 -3.13
CA VAL A 18 -16.79 -6.44 -3.68
C VAL A 18 -16.31 -6.43 -5.12
N ILE A 19 -17.21 -6.17 -6.07
CA ILE A 19 -16.89 -6.08 -7.49
C ILE A 19 -16.68 -4.62 -7.88
N VAL A 20 -15.50 -4.29 -8.39
CA VAL A 20 -15.11 -2.94 -8.77
C VAL A 20 -14.81 -2.95 -10.27
N SER A 21 -15.46 -2.07 -11.01
CA SER A 21 -15.15 -1.81 -12.42
C SER A 21 -14.48 -0.47 -12.53
N THR A 22 -13.34 -0.38 -13.22
CA THR A 22 -12.61 0.88 -13.39
C THR A 22 -12.34 1.17 -14.86
N TYR A 23 -12.53 2.45 -15.23
CA TYR A 23 -12.18 3.04 -16.51
C TYR A 23 -12.18 4.57 -16.39
N LYS A 24 -11.02 5.22 -16.60
CA LYS A 24 -10.87 6.69 -16.44
C LYS A 24 -11.31 7.16 -15.06
N SER A 25 -10.82 6.48 -14.03
CA SER A 25 -11.22 6.71 -12.65
C SER A 25 -10.01 6.90 -11.73
N ALA A 26 -8.85 7.31 -12.26
CA ALA A 26 -7.65 7.54 -11.45
C ALA A 26 -7.89 8.54 -10.32
N GLU A 27 -8.72 9.57 -10.58
CA GLU A 27 -9.12 10.58 -9.59
C GLU A 27 -9.83 9.97 -8.37
N PHE A 28 -10.51 8.83 -8.51
CA PHE A 28 -11.42 8.30 -7.49
C PHE A 28 -11.03 6.94 -6.91
N ILE A 29 -10.33 6.09 -7.68
CA ILE A 29 -10.08 4.69 -7.32
C ILE A 29 -9.31 4.53 -6.01
N ARG A 30 -8.38 5.45 -5.69
CA ARG A 30 -7.66 5.41 -4.42
C ARG A 30 -8.61 5.49 -3.22
N GLY A 31 -9.46 6.50 -3.17
CA GLY A 31 -10.43 6.67 -2.07
C GLY A 31 -11.42 5.49 -1.99
N CYS A 32 -11.83 4.95 -3.13
CA CYS A 32 -12.64 3.72 -3.16
C CYS A 32 -11.91 2.55 -2.49
N LEU A 33 -10.65 2.30 -2.83
CA LEU A 33 -9.88 1.21 -2.24
C LEU A 33 -9.60 1.45 -0.76
N GLU A 34 -9.31 2.68 -0.34
CA GLU A 34 -9.15 3.04 1.08
C GLU A 34 -10.41 2.72 1.89
N ASP A 35 -11.59 3.07 1.38
CA ASP A 35 -12.87 2.75 2.02
C ASP A 35 -13.11 1.24 2.13
N LEU A 36 -12.76 0.48 1.08
CA LEU A 36 -13.02 -0.95 1.02
C LEU A 36 -12.07 -1.76 1.93
N VAL A 37 -10.78 -1.42 1.95
CA VAL A 37 -9.78 -2.11 2.80
C VAL A 37 -9.90 -1.74 4.27
N THR A 38 -10.67 -0.69 4.60
CA THR A 38 -10.95 -0.27 5.98
C THR A 38 -12.34 -0.66 6.47
N GLN A 39 -13.05 -1.50 5.70
CA GLN A 39 -14.30 -2.08 6.16
C GLN A 39 -14.05 -3.01 7.35
N THR A 40 -14.90 -2.96 8.38
CA THR A 40 -14.80 -3.87 9.55
C THR A 40 -14.78 -5.35 9.13
N LEU A 41 -15.50 -5.70 8.06
CA LEU A 41 -15.51 -7.06 7.51
C LEU A 41 -14.23 -7.41 6.74
N TYR A 42 -13.55 -6.42 6.15
CA TYR A 42 -12.25 -6.62 5.52
C TYR A 42 -11.17 -6.87 6.57
N GLU A 43 -11.18 -6.12 7.67
CA GLU A 43 -10.29 -6.35 8.82
C GLU A 43 -10.43 -7.77 9.40
N LYS A 44 -11.64 -8.34 9.35
CA LYS A 44 -11.94 -9.73 9.71
C LYS A 44 -11.49 -10.76 8.67
N GLY A 45 -10.87 -10.36 7.57
CA GLY A 45 -10.44 -11.26 6.49
C GLY A 45 -11.61 -11.89 5.72
N GLU A 46 -12.82 -11.37 5.85
CA GLU A 46 -14.05 -11.93 5.27
C GLU A 46 -14.47 -11.23 3.96
N VAL A 47 -13.65 -10.32 3.45
CA VAL A 47 -13.89 -9.57 2.21
C VAL A 47 -12.78 -9.84 1.20
N GLU A 48 -13.17 -10.03 -0.05
CA GLU A 48 -12.28 -9.88 -1.21
C GLU A 48 -12.74 -8.73 -2.10
N ILE A 49 -11.80 -8.07 -2.76
CA ILE A 49 -12.06 -6.94 -3.66
C ILE A 49 -11.60 -7.37 -5.05
N ILE A 50 -12.52 -7.42 -6.01
CA ILE A 50 -12.25 -7.90 -7.37
C ILE A 50 -12.40 -6.73 -8.33
N ILE A 51 -11.28 -6.28 -8.86
CA ILE A 51 -11.16 -5.10 -9.70
C ILE A 51 -10.98 -5.52 -11.15
N ILE A 52 -11.91 -5.12 -12.00
CA ILE A 52 -11.85 -5.29 -13.45
C ILE A 52 -11.57 -3.94 -14.09
N ASP A 53 -10.35 -3.78 -14.58
CA ASP A 53 -9.91 -2.62 -15.34
C ASP A 53 -10.21 -2.82 -16.82
N SER A 54 -11.12 -1.99 -17.32
CA SER A 54 -11.65 -2.05 -18.69
C SER A 54 -10.79 -1.25 -19.67
N ALA A 55 -9.49 -1.55 -19.71
CA ALA A 55 -8.48 -0.84 -20.49
C ALA A 55 -8.40 0.67 -20.18
N SER A 56 -8.33 0.99 -18.89
CA SER A 56 -8.13 2.34 -18.37
C SER A 56 -6.90 3.02 -18.98
N PRO A 57 -6.95 4.31 -19.36
CA PRO A 57 -5.85 5.01 -20.01
C PRO A 57 -4.95 5.82 -19.05
N GLU A 58 -5.30 5.92 -17.77
CA GLU A 58 -4.59 6.74 -16.79
C GLU A 58 -3.69 5.84 -15.91
N ASN A 59 -3.41 6.24 -14.67
CA ASN A 59 -2.55 5.50 -13.74
C ASN A 59 -3.33 4.61 -12.75
N GLU A 60 -4.55 4.18 -13.08
CA GLU A 60 -5.35 3.30 -12.19
C GLU A 60 -4.61 2.01 -11.86
N GLY A 61 -3.94 1.41 -12.84
CA GLY A 61 -3.16 0.18 -12.64
C GLY A 61 -2.03 0.33 -11.62
N GLU A 62 -1.35 1.49 -11.60
CA GLU A 62 -0.28 1.77 -10.62
C GLU A 62 -0.86 1.91 -9.21
N ILE A 63 -1.97 2.63 -9.08
CA ILE A 63 -2.68 2.79 -7.80
C ILE A 63 -3.13 1.40 -7.30
N ILE A 64 -3.74 0.59 -8.14
CA ILE A 64 -4.25 -0.73 -7.73
C ILE A 64 -3.10 -1.66 -7.32
N GLN A 65 -1.98 -1.64 -8.03
CA GLN A 65 -0.79 -2.44 -7.68
C GLN A 65 -0.23 -2.07 -6.31
N GLU A 66 -0.16 -0.77 -5.98
CA GLU A 66 0.24 -0.30 -4.65
C GLU A 66 -0.65 -0.91 -3.54
N PHE A 67 -1.97 -0.98 -3.77
CA PHE A 67 -2.88 -1.62 -2.82
C PHE A 67 -2.69 -3.14 -2.77
N GLN A 68 -2.53 -3.83 -3.90
CA GLN A 68 -2.31 -5.28 -3.93
C GLN A 68 -1.08 -5.73 -3.13
N GLU A 69 -0.02 -4.91 -3.11
CA GLU A 69 1.18 -5.18 -2.30
C GLU A 69 0.90 -5.17 -0.78
N ASN A 70 -0.13 -4.45 -0.32
CA ASN A 70 -0.51 -4.35 1.10
C ASN A 70 -1.67 -5.25 1.50
N TYR A 71 -2.55 -5.53 0.54
CA TYR A 71 -3.88 -6.05 0.76
C TYR A 71 -4.07 -7.32 -0.08
N PRO A 72 -3.73 -8.51 0.46
CA PRO A 72 -3.66 -9.75 -0.31
C PRO A 72 -5.01 -10.23 -0.85
N ASN A 73 -6.12 -9.70 -0.32
CA ASN A 73 -7.47 -10.02 -0.77
C ASN A 73 -7.95 -9.14 -1.94
N ILE A 74 -7.06 -8.40 -2.59
CA ILE A 74 -7.34 -7.63 -3.81
C ILE A 74 -6.93 -8.42 -5.05
N ILE A 75 -7.92 -8.72 -5.89
CA ILE A 75 -7.78 -9.41 -7.17
C ILE A 75 -7.93 -8.36 -8.27
N TYR A 76 -6.90 -8.21 -9.10
CA TYR A 76 -6.90 -7.27 -10.21
C TYR A 76 -6.81 -7.99 -11.55
N GLN A 77 -7.73 -7.67 -12.47
CA GLN A 77 -7.68 -8.13 -13.85
C GLN A 77 -7.90 -6.96 -14.80
N ARG A 78 -6.97 -6.77 -15.74
CA ARG A 78 -7.09 -5.79 -16.81
C ARG A 78 -7.47 -6.44 -18.14
N THR A 79 -8.41 -5.84 -18.85
CA THR A 79 -8.79 -6.27 -20.20
C THR A 79 -7.92 -5.58 -21.26
N ARG A 80 -7.84 -6.19 -22.45
CA ARG A 80 -7.07 -5.63 -23.58
C ARG A 80 -7.76 -4.43 -24.23
N GLU A 81 -9.08 -4.44 -24.21
CA GLU A 81 -9.94 -3.46 -24.86
C GLU A 81 -11.02 -3.01 -23.88
N ARG A 82 -11.58 -1.82 -24.14
CA ARG A 82 -12.66 -1.27 -23.35
C ARG A 82 -13.89 -2.17 -23.43
N GLU A 83 -14.45 -2.52 -22.28
CA GLU A 83 -15.72 -3.23 -22.17
C GLU A 83 -16.79 -2.44 -21.40
N THR A 84 -18.03 -2.93 -21.45
CA THR A 84 -19.17 -2.31 -20.74
C THR A 84 -19.11 -2.63 -19.25
N LEU A 85 -19.76 -1.79 -18.44
CA LEU A 85 -19.87 -1.93 -16.99
C LEU A 85 -20.32 -3.35 -16.58
N TYR A 86 -21.43 -3.81 -17.15
CA TYR A 86 -22.00 -5.11 -16.79
C TYR A 86 -21.18 -6.30 -17.28
N ARG A 87 -20.42 -6.15 -18.38
CA ARG A 87 -19.45 -7.18 -18.79
C ARG A 87 -18.30 -7.30 -17.78
N ALA A 88 -17.80 -6.16 -17.28
CA ALA A 88 -16.81 -6.14 -16.22
C ALA A 88 -17.35 -6.75 -14.91
N TRP A 89 -18.55 -6.37 -14.48
CA TRP A 89 -19.21 -6.96 -13.30
C TRP A 89 -19.41 -8.47 -13.45
N ASN A 90 -19.85 -8.94 -14.62
CA ASN A 90 -20.02 -10.37 -14.88
C ASN A 90 -18.70 -11.15 -14.77
N ARG A 91 -17.57 -10.58 -15.20
CA ARG A 91 -16.24 -11.20 -14.97
C ARG A 91 -15.93 -11.27 -13.48
N ALA A 92 -16.13 -10.16 -12.77
CA ALA A 92 -15.85 -10.09 -11.34
C ALA A 92 -16.69 -11.11 -10.54
N ILE A 93 -17.98 -11.25 -10.85
CA ILE A 93 -18.88 -12.23 -10.20
C ILE A 93 -18.44 -13.67 -10.47
N LYS A 94 -17.91 -13.97 -11.66
CA LYS A 94 -17.38 -15.30 -11.98
C LYS A 94 -16.12 -15.63 -11.18
N LEU A 95 -15.33 -14.61 -10.82
CA LEU A 95 -14.14 -14.76 -9.96
C LEU A 95 -14.50 -14.79 -8.46
N ALA A 96 -15.65 -14.24 -8.09
CA ALA A 96 -16.09 -14.12 -6.71
C ALA A 96 -16.25 -15.46 -5.99
N ARG A 97 -15.65 -15.54 -4.80
CA ARG A 97 -15.73 -16.64 -3.84
C ARG A 97 -16.75 -16.38 -2.73
N GLY A 98 -17.07 -15.11 -2.45
CA GLY A 98 -18.01 -14.68 -1.43
C GLY A 98 -19.43 -15.18 -1.65
N SER A 99 -20.15 -15.39 -0.55
CA SER A 99 -21.59 -15.72 -0.58
C SER A 99 -22.44 -14.52 -0.99
N TYR A 100 -21.95 -13.32 -0.72
CA TYR A 100 -22.58 -12.05 -1.03
C TYR A 100 -21.75 -11.26 -2.04
N ILE A 101 -22.42 -10.57 -2.96
CA ILE A 101 -21.82 -9.64 -3.91
C ILE A 101 -22.30 -8.23 -3.58
N THR A 102 -21.42 -7.25 -3.73
CA THR A 102 -21.78 -5.83 -3.76
C THR A 102 -20.85 -5.10 -4.74
N ASN A 103 -21.30 -4.00 -5.34
CA ASN A 103 -20.48 -3.20 -6.24
C ASN A 103 -19.71 -2.10 -5.50
N GLY A 104 -18.44 -1.88 -5.84
CA GLY A 104 -17.67 -0.71 -5.42
C GLY A 104 -17.56 0.27 -6.59
N ASN A 105 -18.51 1.19 -6.72
CA ASN A 105 -18.38 2.30 -7.67
C ASN A 105 -17.20 3.17 -7.22
N THR A 106 -16.33 3.57 -8.15
CA THR A 106 -15.05 4.21 -7.80
C THR A 106 -15.24 5.60 -7.19
N ASP A 107 -16.29 6.31 -7.56
CA ASP A 107 -16.61 7.68 -7.15
C ASP A 107 -17.56 7.77 -5.94
N ASP A 108 -18.18 6.66 -5.54
CA ASP A 108 -18.99 6.57 -4.31
C ASP A 108 -18.12 6.19 -3.09
N ARG A 109 -18.66 6.42 -1.89
CA ARG A 109 -18.01 6.08 -0.60
C ARG A 109 -18.93 5.30 0.31
N ARG A 110 -18.38 4.57 1.26
CA ARG A 110 -19.16 3.70 2.18
C ARG A 110 -18.87 4.04 3.64
N CYS A 111 -19.88 3.87 4.48
CA CYS A 111 -19.64 3.81 5.92
C CYS A 111 -18.67 2.65 6.22
N PHE A 112 -17.75 2.83 7.19
CA PHE A 112 -16.69 1.86 7.51
C PHE A 112 -17.21 0.47 7.96
N ASN A 113 -18.47 0.35 8.38
CA ASN A 113 -19.09 -0.90 8.81
C ASN A 113 -20.23 -1.35 7.88
N ALA A 114 -20.39 -0.72 6.70
CA ALA A 114 -21.51 -0.98 5.79
C ALA A 114 -21.58 -2.43 5.35
N LEU A 115 -20.45 -3.03 4.93
CA LEU A 115 -20.44 -4.41 4.44
C LEU A 115 -20.86 -5.40 5.52
N GLU A 116 -20.43 -5.19 6.75
CA GLU A 116 -20.78 -6.05 7.88
C GLU A 116 -22.28 -5.96 8.22
N ILE A 117 -22.83 -4.74 8.30
CA ILE A 117 -24.27 -4.53 8.56
C ILE A 117 -25.11 -5.22 7.50
N MET A 118 -24.78 -5.02 6.22
CA MET A 118 -25.51 -5.61 5.10
C MET A 118 -25.43 -7.13 5.07
N ALA A 119 -24.23 -7.70 5.27
CA ALA A 119 -24.02 -9.14 5.28
C ALA A 119 -24.75 -9.81 6.47
N ASN A 120 -24.69 -9.21 7.66
CA ASN A 120 -25.38 -9.71 8.85
C ASN A 120 -26.91 -9.64 8.69
N TYR A 121 -27.43 -8.61 8.02
CA TYR A 121 -28.86 -8.55 7.71
C TYR A 121 -29.28 -9.72 6.81
N LEU A 122 -28.51 -10.01 5.76
CA LEU A 122 -28.79 -11.16 4.87
C LEU A 122 -28.66 -12.50 5.60
N ASP A 123 -27.69 -12.66 6.50
CA ASP A 123 -27.56 -13.90 7.28
C ASP A 123 -28.78 -14.17 8.15
N ASN A 124 -29.32 -13.12 8.77
CA ASN A 124 -30.45 -13.20 9.70
C ASN A 124 -31.81 -13.30 8.99
N ASN A 125 -31.89 -12.92 7.70
CA ASN A 125 -33.13 -12.91 6.92
C ASN A 125 -32.92 -13.71 5.62
N ARG A 126 -33.01 -15.05 5.72
CA ARG A 126 -32.69 -15.98 4.62
C ARG A 126 -33.63 -15.86 3.41
N GLU A 127 -34.84 -15.38 3.63
CA GLU A 127 -35.84 -15.10 2.60
C GLU A 127 -35.57 -13.81 1.81
N ILE A 128 -34.66 -12.97 2.29
CA ILE A 128 -34.23 -11.76 1.61
C ILE A 128 -33.03 -12.09 0.71
N SER A 129 -33.13 -11.67 -0.54
CA SER A 129 -32.18 -11.98 -1.61
C SER A 129 -31.24 -10.82 -1.92
N LEU A 130 -31.68 -9.60 -1.63
CA LEU A 130 -30.92 -8.36 -1.80
C LEU A 130 -31.26 -7.38 -0.68
N VAL A 131 -30.26 -6.63 -0.22
CA VAL A 131 -30.42 -5.51 0.71
C VAL A 131 -29.82 -4.23 0.12
N TYR A 132 -30.41 -3.11 0.49
CA TYR A 132 -29.93 -1.76 0.19
C TYR A 132 -30.20 -0.85 1.39
N ALA A 133 -29.61 0.34 1.37
CA ALA A 133 -29.66 1.30 2.46
C ALA A 133 -29.68 2.72 1.90
N ASP A 134 -30.05 3.69 2.72
CA ASP A 134 -29.97 5.09 2.35
C ASP A 134 -28.52 5.56 2.23
N GLN A 135 -28.33 6.62 1.44
CA GLN A 135 -27.03 7.17 1.11
C GLN A 135 -27.09 8.68 1.21
N LEU A 136 -26.10 9.28 1.86
CA LEU A 136 -25.87 10.72 1.83
C LEU A 136 -25.57 11.17 0.40
N ILE A 137 -25.92 12.39 0.06
CA ILE A 137 -25.69 12.97 -1.27
C ILE A 137 -24.64 14.09 -1.15
N THR A 138 -23.55 13.99 -1.90
CA THR A 138 -22.51 15.02 -1.96
C THR A 138 -22.22 15.44 -3.40
N THR A 139 -21.85 16.70 -3.57
CA THR A 139 -21.32 17.26 -4.83
C THR A 139 -19.81 17.51 -4.74
N ILE A 140 -19.20 17.17 -3.60
CA ILE A 140 -17.77 17.32 -3.37
C ILE A 140 -17.09 16.06 -3.91
N LYS A 141 -16.20 16.23 -4.89
CA LYS A 141 -15.36 15.15 -5.39
C LYS A 141 -14.47 14.62 -4.28
N ASN A 142 -14.30 13.29 -4.22
CA ASN A 142 -13.46 12.63 -3.23
C ASN A 142 -13.80 13.01 -1.77
N ASP A 143 -15.05 13.39 -1.52
CA ASP A 143 -15.57 13.46 -0.16
C ASP A 143 -15.46 12.09 0.53
N THR A 144 -15.65 12.04 1.85
CA THR A 144 -15.60 10.79 2.61
C THR A 144 -16.80 10.68 3.52
N PHE A 145 -17.28 9.46 3.76
CA PHE A 145 -18.39 9.25 4.69
C PHE A 145 -18.06 9.79 6.10
N ALA A 146 -16.80 9.67 6.51
CA ALA A 146 -16.31 10.07 7.83
C ALA A 146 -16.27 11.59 8.05
N THR A 147 -16.18 12.40 6.99
CA THR A 147 -15.98 13.86 7.09
C THR A 147 -16.97 14.68 6.28
N THR A 148 -17.92 14.04 5.61
CA THR A 148 -18.81 14.72 4.69
C THR A 148 -19.67 15.78 5.39
N PRO A 149 -19.83 16.97 4.79
CA PRO A 149 -20.77 17.99 5.25
C PRO A 149 -22.19 17.76 4.69
N ALA A 150 -22.47 16.61 4.06
CA ALA A 150 -23.76 16.32 3.45
C ALA A 150 -24.90 16.43 4.47
N LEU A 151 -25.91 17.24 4.14
CA LEU A 151 -27.11 17.44 4.97
C LEU A 151 -28.34 16.71 4.42
N LYS A 152 -28.17 16.06 3.26
CA LYS A 152 -29.23 15.37 2.55
C LYS A 152 -28.87 13.92 2.28
N HIS A 153 -29.90 13.09 2.22
CA HIS A 153 -29.81 11.70 1.82
C HIS A 153 -30.92 11.34 0.84
N TRP A 154 -30.71 10.26 0.10
CA TRP A 154 -31.80 9.54 -0.54
C TRP A 154 -32.75 8.98 0.52
N ASN A 155 -34.04 8.93 0.21
CA ASN A 155 -35.07 8.31 1.05
C ASN A 155 -35.66 7.16 0.25
N TRP A 156 -34.93 6.05 0.16
CA TRP A 156 -35.37 4.92 -0.63
C TRP A 156 -36.61 4.29 0.01
N PRO A 157 -37.65 3.94 -0.77
CA PRO A 157 -38.83 3.31 -0.21
C PRO A 157 -38.55 1.86 0.21
N ASN A 158 -39.36 1.34 1.12
CA ASN A 158 -39.44 -0.10 1.36
C ASN A 158 -39.75 -0.86 0.06
N TYR A 159 -39.12 -2.02 -0.11
CA TYR A 159 -39.26 -2.79 -1.33
C TYR A 159 -40.69 -3.27 -1.53
N SER A 160 -41.22 -3.01 -2.72
CA SER A 160 -42.24 -3.83 -3.34
C SER A 160 -41.92 -3.96 -4.82
N TYR A 161 -42.32 -5.07 -5.43
CA TYR A 161 -42.12 -5.24 -6.88
C TYR A 161 -42.86 -4.16 -7.68
N GLN A 162 -44.02 -3.68 -7.20
CA GLN A 162 -44.72 -2.56 -7.82
C GLN A 162 -43.92 -1.25 -7.76
N GLN A 163 -43.28 -0.97 -6.62
CA GLN A 163 -42.42 0.20 -6.48
C GLN A 163 -41.20 0.12 -7.41
N MET A 164 -40.57 -1.06 -7.49
CA MET A 164 -39.47 -1.30 -8.42
C MET A 164 -39.86 -1.03 -9.86
N ARG A 165 -41.09 -1.38 -10.27
CA ARG A 165 -41.59 -1.11 -11.63
C ARG A 165 -41.76 0.38 -11.93
N GLN A 166 -41.81 1.25 -10.91
CA GLN A 166 -41.89 2.70 -11.11
C GLN A 166 -40.51 3.35 -11.24
N GLY A 167 -39.45 2.67 -10.79
CA GLY A 167 -38.07 3.13 -10.85
C GLY A 167 -37.18 2.29 -9.94
N CYS A 168 -35.88 2.26 -10.24
CA CYS A 168 -34.91 1.55 -9.41
C CYS A 168 -34.89 2.16 -8.00
N CYS A 169 -35.20 1.36 -6.98
CA CYS A 169 -35.25 1.82 -5.59
C CYS A 169 -34.15 1.18 -4.71
N VAL A 170 -33.07 0.73 -5.34
CA VAL A 170 -32.01 -0.08 -4.71
C VAL A 170 -30.73 0.73 -4.41
N GLY A 171 -30.69 2.00 -4.85
CA GLY A 171 -29.52 2.87 -4.69
C GLY A 171 -28.28 2.35 -5.42
N SER A 172 -27.14 3.04 -5.23
CA SER A 172 -25.91 2.74 -5.96
C SER A 172 -25.03 1.66 -5.32
N GLN A 173 -25.37 1.16 -4.13
CA GLN A 173 -24.50 0.29 -3.31
C GLN A 173 -25.17 -0.97 -2.73
N PRO A 174 -26.06 -1.70 -3.45
CA PRO A 174 -26.70 -2.90 -2.92
C PRO A 174 -25.75 -4.04 -2.56
N MET A 175 -26.21 -4.94 -1.70
CA MET A 175 -25.60 -6.25 -1.47
C MET A 175 -26.62 -7.35 -1.74
N TRP A 176 -26.23 -8.38 -2.49
CA TRP A 176 -27.13 -9.47 -2.86
C TRP A 176 -26.45 -10.83 -2.76
N ARG A 177 -27.25 -11.89 -2.75
CA ARG A 177 -26.74 -13.27 -2.72
C ARG A 177 -26.13 -13.64 -4.07
N LYS A 178 -24.88 -14.13 -4.06
CA LYS A 178 -24.19 -14.56 -5.28
C LYS A 178 -24.96 -15.64 -6.07
N MET A 179 -25.62 -16.56 -5.36
CA MET A 179 -26.40 -17.67 -5.95
C MET A 179 -27.54 -17.21 -6.87
N LEU A 180 -27.96 -15.94 -6.82
CA LEU A 180 -28.94 -15.40 -7.75
C LEU A 180 -28.44 -15.45 -9.20
N HIS A 181 -27.12 -15.37 -9.42
CA HIS A 181 -26.54 -15.49 -10.76
C HIS A 181 -26.55 -16.92 -11.29
N ASP A 182 -26.51 -17.93 -10.42
CA ASP A 182 -26.65 -19.32 -10.83
C ASP A 182 -28.10 -19.63 -11.22
N LYS A 183 -29.06 -19.02 -10.50
CA LYS A 183 -30.51 -19.23 -10.70
C LYS A 183 -31.09 -18.45 -11.87
N TYR A 184 -30.71 -17.18 -12.00
CA TYR A 184 -31.31 -16.27 -12.97
C TYR A 184 -30.34 -15.89 -14.09
N GLY A 185 -29.05 -16.20 -13.97
CA GLY A 185 -28.03 -15.75 -14.91
C GLY A 185 -27.44 -14.39 -14.56
N TYR A 186 -26.53 -13.94 -15.41
CA TYR A 186 -25.71 -12.74 -15.22
C TYR A 186 -26.42 -11.46 -15.68
N PHE A 187 -25.80 -10.30 -15.47
CA PHE A 187 -26.30 -9.03 -15.99
C PHE A 187 -26.27 -9.02 -17.52
N GLN A 188 -27.23 -8.33 -18.13
CA GLN A 188 -27.31 -8.16 -19.59
C GLN A 188 -26.24 -7.17 -20.07
N GLU A 189 -25.21 -7.68 -20.76
CA GLU A 189 -23.99 -6.92 -21.13
C GLU A 189 -24.22 -5.82 -22.19
N ASN A 190 -25.35 -5.87 -22.89
CA ASN A 190 -25.78 -4.91 -23.91
C ASN A 190 -26.31 -3.61 -23.31
N PHE A 191 -26.70 -3.59 -22.04
CA PHE A 191 -27.02 -2.34 -21.36
C PHE A 191 -25.74 -1.59 -21.00
N ARG A 192 -25.82 -0.27 -21.02
CA ARG A 192 -24.73 0.60 -20.57
C ARG A 192 -24.98 1.13 -19.17
N CYS A 193 -26.23 1.50 -18.85
CA CYS A 193 -26.55 2.22 -17.61
C CYS A 193 -27.64 1.54 -16.75
N VAL A 194 -28.48 0.68 -17.32
CA VAL A 194 -29.69 0.16 -16.63
C VAL A 194 -29.71 -1.36 -16.42
N GLY A 195 -28.58 -2.04 -16.62
CA GLY A 195 -28.48 -3.49 -16.51
C GLY A 195 -28.69 -4.03 -15.08
N ASP A 196 -28.40 -3.23 -14.06
CA ASP A 196 -28.72 -3.52 -12.66
C ASP A 196 -30.22 -3.39 -12.41
N TYR A 197 -30.85 -2.31 -12.87
CA TYR A 197 -32.30 -2.15 -12.81
C TYR A 197 -33.04 -3.30 -13.51
N GLU A 198 -32.56 -3.70 -14.69
CA GLU A 198 -33.06 -4.89 -15.40
C GLU A 198 -32.98 -6.14 -14.52
N PHE A 199 -31.81 -6.39 -13.91
CA PHE A 199 -31.61 -7.58 -13.10
C PHE A 199 -32.51 -7.59 -11.86
N TRP A 200 -32.69 -6.45 -11.20
CA TRP A 200 -33.59 -6.31 -10.05
C TRP A 200 -35.05 -6.56 -10.44
N LEU A 201 -35.50 -6.04 -11.58
CA LEU A 201 -36.83 -6.35 -12.13
C LEU A 201 -36.97 -7.83 -12.47
N ARG A 202 -35.93 -8.43 -13.06
CA ARG A 202 -35.93 -9.84 -13.45
C ARG A 202 -36.14 -10.75 -12.26
N ILE A 203 -35.31 -10.61 -11.23
CA ILE A 203 -35.41 -11.46 -10.04
C ILE A 203 -36.68 -11.15 -9.24
N GLY A 204 -37.09 -9.89 -9.17
CA GLY A 204 -38.33 -9.47 -8.49
C GLY A 204 -39.59 -10.05 -9.15
N SER A 205 -39.60 -10.16 -10.49
CA SER A 205 -40.70 -10.80 -11.23
C SER A 205 -40.89 -12.28 -10.90
N GLN A 206 -39.83 -12.93 -10.38
CA GLN A 206 -39.82 -14.33 -9.97
C GLN A 206 -40.11 -14.51 -8.47
N GLY A 207 -40.45 -13.42 -7.76
CA GLY A 207 -40.82 -13.45 -6.34
C GLY A 207 -39.66 -13.30 -5.37
N GLU A 208 -38.44 -12.97 -5.84
CA GLU A 208 -37.34 -12.64 -4.94
C GLU A 208 -37.66 -11.37 -4.13
N LYS A 209 -37.32 -11.41 -2.85
CA LYS A 209 -37.56 -10.31 -1.91
C LYS A 209 -36.29 -9.49 -1.72
N MET A 210 -36.47 -8.19 -1.58
CA MET A 210 -35.42 -7.25 -1.23
C MET A 210 -35.82 -6.50 0.03
N ALA A 211 -34.85 -5.95 0.76
CA ALA A 211 -35.13 -5.18 1.97
C ALA A 211 -34.29 -3.89 2.02
N LEU A 212 -34.95 -2.82 2.46
CA LEU A 212 -34.29 -1.61 2.91
C LEU A 212 -33.79 -1.83 4.34
N ILE A 213 -32.50 -1.56 4.57
CA ILE A 213 -31.93 -1.42 5.90
C ILE A 213 -32.17 0.04 6.33
N PRO A 214 -32.81 0.28 7.48
CA PRO A 214 -33.14 1.63 7.94
C PRO A 214 -31.92 2.35 8.56
N GLU A 215 -30.82 2.38 7.80
CA GLU A 215 -29.55 2.99 8.15
C GLU A 215 -29.00 3.75 6.94
N ILE A 216 -28.14 4.73 7.20
CA ILE A 216 -27.40 5.45 6.15
C ILE A 216 -26.02 4.81 6.05
N LEU A 217 -25.77 4.06 4.98
CA LEU A 217 -24.55 3.23 4.83
C LEU A 217 -23.64 3.68 3.70
N GLY A 218 -24.06 4.68 2.92
CA GLY A 218 -23.37 5.14 1.73
C GLY A 218 -23.25 6.65 1.64
N LEU A 219 -22.31 7.09 0.81
CA LEU A 219 -22.20 8.48 0.36
C LEU A 219 -22.08 8.43 -1.17
N TYR A 220 -23.11 8.95 -1.83
CA TYR A 220 -23.26 9.01 -3.26
C TYR A 220 -22.71 10.34 -3.79
N TYR A 221 -21.79 10.27 -4.74
CA TYR A 221 -21.28 11.45 -5.43
C TYR A 221 -22.18 11.79 -6.63
N LEU A 222 -22.86 12.93 -6.57
CA LEU A 222 -23.70 13.40 -7.68
C LEU A 222 -22.83 13.91 -8.83
N ASN A 223 -22.43 12.98 -9.68
CA ASN A 223 -21.63 13.27 -10.86
C ASN A 223 -22.53 13.59 -12.08
N LEU A 224 -22.74 14.88 -12.35
CA LEU A 224 -23.53 15.34 -13.49
C LEU A 224 -22.93 14.97 -14.86
N GLN A 225 -21.65 14.60 -14.91
CA GLN A 225 -20.96 14.13 -16.12
C GLN A 225 -20.78 12.60 -16.12
N GLY A 226 -21.30 11.92 -15.10
CA GLY A 226 -21.16 10.48 -14.90
C GLY A 226 -21.98 9.66 -15.89
N LEU A 227 -21.87 8.34 -15.78
CA LEU A 227 -22.54 7.39 -16.68
C LEU A 227 -24.07 7.53 -16.65
N GLU A 228 -24.63 7.89 -15.50
CA GLU A 228 -26.06 8.08 -15.28
C GLU A 228 -26.55 9.40 -15.90
N HIS A 229 -26.01 10.52 -15.43
CA HIS A 229 -26.48 11.87 -15.75
C HIS A 229 -25.89 12.45 -17.06
N GLY A 230 -24.67 12.05 -17.44
CA GLY A 230 -23.95 12.53 -18.63
C GLY A 230 -24.22 11.72 -19.91
N SER A 231 -25.21 10.84 -19.91
CA SER A 231 -25.45 9.85 -20.98
C SER A 231 -26.10 10.40 -22.26
N ASN A 232 -26.36 11.72 -22.36
CA ASN A 232 -27.05 12.36 -23.49
C ASN A 232 -28.37 11.67 -23.87
N GLY A 233 -29.14 11.20 -22.87
CA GLY A 233 -30.42 10.51 -23.09
C GLY A 233 -30.32 9.00 -23.31
N GLN A 234 -29.12 8.41 -23.38
CA GLN A 234 -28.97 6.96 -23.53
C GLN A 234 -29.53 6.18 -22.32
N ALA A 235 -29.28 6.63 -21.08
CA ALA A 235 -29.83 5.96 -19.89
C ALA A 235 -31.37 5.94 -19.94
N LEU A 236 -31.96 7.03 -20.43
CA LEU A 236 -33.39 7.15 -20.62
C LEU A 236 -33.88 6.16 -21.70
N GLU A 237 -33.27 6.11 -22.89
CA GLU A 237 -33.59 5.13 -23.95
C GLU A 237 -33.51 3.68 -23.45
N GLU A 238 -32.46 3.31 -22.72
CA GLU A 238 -32.33 1.96 -22.18
C GLU A 238 -33.41 1.67 -21.12
N HIS A 239 -33.76 2.65 -20.28
CA HIS A 239 -34.88 2.52 -19.35
C HIS A 239 -36.19 2.22 -20.09
N TYR A 240 -36.45 2.87 -21.23
CA TYR A 240 -37.61 2.54 -22.07
C TYR A 240 -37.58 1.10 -22.60
N GLN A 241 -36.41 0.61 -23.01
CA GLN A 241 -36.26 -0.77 -23.47
C GLN A 241 -36.63 -1.75 -22.35
N VAL A 242 -36.16 -1.50 -21.13
CA VAL A 242 -36.53 -2.28 -19.94
C VAL A 242 -38.04 -2.20 -19.69
N CYS A 243 -38.64 -1.02 -19.75
CA CYS A 243 -40.09 -0.84 -19.59
C CYS A 243 -40.89 -1.65 -20.62
N LYS A 244 -40.44 -1.71 -21.88
CA LYS A 244 -41.06 -2.55 -22.93
C LYS A 244 -40.94 -4.04 -22.61
N ILE A 245 -39.74 -4.51 -22.22
CA ILE A 245 -39.48 -5.93 -21.88
C ILE A 245 -40.43 -6.39 -20.74
N TYR A 246 -40.59 -5.55 -19.71
CA TYR A 246 -41.37 -5.89 -18.51
C TYR A 246 -42.81 -5.36 -18.55
N LYS A 247 -43.27 -4.83 -19.69
CA LYS A 247 -44.63 -4.27 -19.88
C LYS A 247 -45.01 -3.27 -18.78
N ILE A 248 -44.07 -2.38 -18.45
CA ILE A 248 -44.26 -1.29 -17.50
C ILE A 248 -44.90 -0.11 -18.24
N PRO A 249 -46.03 0.45 -17.75
CA PRO A 249 -46.64 1.63 -18.36
C PRO A 249 -45.65 2.79 -18.39
N HIS A 250 -45.49 3.40 -19.57
CA HIS A 250 -44.54 4.47 -19.82
C HIS A 250 -45.08 5.36 -20.97
N PRO A 251 -44.98 6.71 -20.92
CA PRO A 251 -45.32 7.61 -22.04
C PRO A 251 -44.39 7.48 -23.27
N ASP A 252 -44.93 7.26 -24.47
CA ASP A 252 -44.12 7.09 -25.70
C ASP A 252 -43.07 8.23 -25.90
N ILE A 253 -41.82 7.86 -26.26
CA ILE A 253 -40.65 8.74 -26.45
C ILE A 253 -40.92 9.95 -27.37
N LYS A 254 -41.97 9.88 -28.20
CA LYS A 254 -42.34 10.93 -29.14
C LYS A 254 -42.72 12.27 -28.48
N ASP A 255 -43.05 12.27 -27.19
CA ASP A 255 -43.62 13.45 -26.52
C ASP A 255 -42.65 14.21 -25.58
N LEU A 256 -41.36 13.85 -25.54
CA LEU A 256 -40.41 14.50 -24.63
C LEU A 256 -39.29 15.22 -25.40
N GLU A 257 -39.43 16.54 -25.57
CA GLU A 257 -38.27 17.42 -25.77
C GLU A 257 -37.34 17.25 -24.56
N ILE A 258 -36.17 16.64 -24.78
CA ILE A 258 -35.11 16.57 -23.76
C ILE A 258 -34.55 17.98 -23.58
N LYS A 259 -35.19 18.77 -22.72
CA LYS A 259 -34.59 20.01 -22.22
C LYS A 259 -33.58 19.62 -21.16
N PRO A 260 -32.31 20.05 -21.26
CA PRO A 260 -31.33 19.87 -20.19
C PRO A 260 -31.75 20.79 -19.04
N ASN A 261 -32.70 20.35 -18.24
CA ASN A 261 -33.03 21.06 -17.02
C ASN A 261 -31.95 20.67 -16.00
N PRO A 262 -31.16 21.62 -15.49
CA PRO A 262 -30.16 21.31 -14.48
C PRO A 262 -30.88 20.75 -13.26
N VAL A 263 -30.59 19.49 -12.91
CA VAL A 263 -31.11 18.87 -11.70
C VAL A 263 -30.63 19.73 -10.52
N LYS A 264 -31.57 20.30 -9.76
CA LYS A 264 -31.22 21.15 -8.63
C LYS A 264 -31.10 20.31 -7.37
N MET A 265 -30.10 20.60 -6.54
CA MET A 265 -29.87 19.85 -5.29
C MET A 265 -31.04 19.98 -4.32
N GLU A 266 -31.76 21.10 -4.32
CA GLU A 266 -32.98 21.28 -3.52
C GLU A 266 -34.07 20.25 -3.87
N ASP A 267 -34.11 19.79 -5.13
CA ASP A 267 -35.10 18.85 -5.65
C ASP A 267 -34.70 17.37 -5.43
N LEU A 268 -33.46 17.12 -5.01
CA LEU A 268 -32.92 15.78 -4.75
C LEU A 268 -32.86 15.48 -3.24
N GLY A 269 -33.35 14.29 -2.87
CA GLY A 269 -33.28 13.76 -1.51
C GLY A 269 -34.07 14.55 -0.47
N ILE A 270 -33.92 14.17 0.80
CA ILE A 270 -34.54 14.85 1.95
C ILE A 270 -33.47 15.34 2.92
N ILE A 271 -33.83 16.34 3.73
CA ILE A 271 -32.96 16.87 4.79
C ILE A 271 -32.90 15.85 5.93
N LEU A 272 -31.70 15.57 6.43
CA LEU A 272 -31.50 14.74 7.62
C LEU A 272 -32.26 15.32 8.81
N GLN A 273 -33.01 14.49 9.51
CA GLN A 273 -33.64 14.82 10.78
C GLN A 273 -32.60 14.93 11.90
N GLU A 274 -32.98 15.51 13.04
CA GLU A 274 -32.07 15.72 14.17
C GLU A 274 -31.45 14.41 14.68
N GLU A 275 -32.28 13.38 14.87
CA GLU A 275 -31.84 12.05 15.30
C GLU A 275 -30.86 11.41 14.29
N GLU A 276 -31.11 11.55 12.99
CA GLU A 276 -30.24 11.02 11.94
C GLU A 276 -28.88 11.73 11.93
N ARG A 277 -28.86 13.05 12.15
CA ARG A 277 -27.62 13.82 12.27
C ARG A 277 -26.82 13.41 13.49
N GLU A 278 -27.46 13.21 14.64
CA GLU A 278 -26.78 12.75 15.86
C GLU A 278 -26.17 11.36 15.67
N LYS A 279 -26.93 10.42 15.08
CA LYS A 279 -26.41 9.08 14.72
C LYS A 279 -25.23 9.16 13.78
N LEU A 280 -25.32 9.97 12.73
CA LEU A 280 -24.23 10.16 11.77
C LEU A 280 -22.98 10.72 12.45
N GLN A 281 -23.12 11.71 13.33
CA GLN A 281 -21.98 12.27 14.08
C GLN A 281 -21.28 11.21 14.94
N ILE A 282 -22.04 10.31 15.57
CA ILE A 282 -21.49 9.19 16.35
C ILE A 282 -20.73 8.23 15.43
N ILE A 283 -21.32 7.84 14.30
CA ILE A 283 -20.70 6.95 13.31
C ILE A 283 -19.41 7.57 12.76
N GLN A 284 -19.43 8.85 12.40
CA GLN A 284 -18.27 9.60 11.94
C GLN A 284 -17.18 9.66 13.03
N ALA A 285 -17.55 9.91 14.28
CA ALA A 285 -16.62 9.89 15.39
C ALA A 285 -15.97 8.51 15.58
N ILE A 286 -16.74 7.42 15.47
CA ILE A 286 -16.21 6.04 15.54
C ILE A 286 -15.28 5.75 14.35
N SER A 287 -15.69 6.13 13.14
CA SER A 287 -14.90 5.94 11.92
C SER A 287 -13.58 6.71 11.96
N GLN A 288 -13.57 7.90 12.56
CA GLN A 288 -12.36 8.72 12.75
C GLN A 288 -11.49 8.17 13.89
N LYS A 289 -12.08 7.46 14.85
CA LYS A 289 -11.40 6.78 15.96
C LYS A 289 -10.76 5.46 15.51
N ARG A 290 -10.20 5.41 14.28
CA ARG A 290 -9.37 4.29 13.82
C ARG A 290 -8.36 3.95 14.91
N CYS A 291 -8.24 2.65 15.20
CA CYS A 291 -7.21 2.18 16.10
C CYS A 291 -5.87 2.64 15.52
N PRO A 292 -5.07 3.38 16.29
CA PRO A 292 -3.88 3.95 15.73
C PRO A 292 -2.88 2.91 15.32
N ILE A 293 -2.06 3.24 14.33
CA ILE A 293 -0.95 2.38 13.93
C ILE A 293 0.33 2.95 14.52
N ILE A 294 0.97 2.15 15.35
CA ILE A 294 2.27 2.42 15.95
C ILE A 294 3.31 1.61 15.19
N VAL A 295 4.24 2.29 14.55
CA VAL A 295 5.36 1.65 13.87
C VAL A 295 6.57 1.64 14.79
N ILE A 296 7.18 0.48 15.03
CA ILE A 296 8.40 0.35 15.82
C ILE A 296 9.54 -0.09 14.91
N ASP A 297 10.65 0.65 14.89
CA ASP A 297 11.80 0.25 14.08
C ASP A 297 12.64 -0.84 14.76
N GLY A 298 12.72 -2.01 14.13
CA GLY A 298 13.54 -3.13 14.56
C GLY A 298 15.05 -2.94 14.34
N VAL A 299 15.48 -1.76 13.86
CA VAL A 299 16.90 -1.42 13.65
C VAL A 299 17.80 -1.76 14.83
N ILE A 300 17.29 -1.66 16.06
CA ILE A 300 18.09 -1.99 17.25
C ILE A 300 18.56 -3.45 17.29
N PHE A 301 17.77 -4.37 16.75
CA PHE A 301 18.11 -5.80 16.68
C PHE A 301 19.16 -6.10 15.62
N GLN A 302 19.26 -5.24 14.59
CA GLN A 302 20.35 -5.27 13.61
C GLN A 302 21.64 -4.69 14.20
N ILE A 303 21.55 -3.54 14.89
CA ILE A 303 22.72 -2.74 15.30
C ILE A 303 23.38 -3.26 16.58
N ASN A 304 22.58 -3.66 17.59
CA ASN A 304 23.11 -3.95 18.92
C ASN A 304 22.43 -5.17 19.53
N GLN A 305 23.05 -6.35 19.40
CA GLN A 305 22.58 -7.59 20.04
C GLN A 305 22.96 -7.70 21.54
N GLY A 306 23.39 -6.60 22.15
CA GLY A 306 23.83 -6.51 23.54
C GLY A 306 22.72 -6.07 24.50
N LYS A 307 23.06 -5.17 25.43
CA LYS A 307 22.17 -4.76 26.53
C LYS A 307 20.89 -4.08 26.03
N LEU A 308 20.98 -3.25 24.98
CA LEU A 308 19.84 -2.46 24.49
C LEU A 308 18.80 -3.32 23.76
N ALA A 309 19.20 -4.29 22.94
CA ALA A 309 18.25 -5.25 22.34
C ALA A 309 17.55 -6.11 23.39
N ARG A 310 18.19 -6.44 24.52
CA ARG A 310 17.52 -7.16 25.63
C ARG A 310 16.45 -6.31 26.29
N VAL A 311 16.73 -5.02 26.50
CA VAL A 311 15.73 -4.06 27.01
C VAL A 311 14.53 -3.99 26.05
N TRP A 312 14.77 -3.82 24.75
CA TRP A 312 13.71 -3.83 23.75
C TRP A 312 12.94 -5.14 23.69
N SER A 313 13.61 -6.29 23.79
CA SER A 313 12.95 -7.60 23.81
C SER A 313 12.03 -7.72 25.02
N SER A 314 12.47 -7.26 26.20
CA SER A 314 11.63 -7.26 27.41
C SER A 314 10.43 -6.32 27.31
N ILE A 315 10.61 -5.14 26.71
CA ILE A 315 9.51 -4.19 26.48
C ILE A 315 8.48 -4.79 25.53
N LEU A 316 8.93 -5.33 24.39
CA LEU A 316 8.05 -5.92 23.38
C LEU A 316 7.36 -7.20 23.91
N GLU A 317 8.05 -8.02 24.69
CA GLU A 317 7.44 -9.18 25.36
C GLU A 317 6.31 -8.74 26.30
N HIS A 318 6.51 -7.69 27.10
CA HIS A 318 5.43 -7.16 27.93
C HIS A 318 4.28 -6.60 27.10
N TRP A 319 4.58 -5.84 26.04
CA TRP A 319 3.55 -5.23 25.20
C TRP A 319 2.77 -6.24 24.35
N SER A 320 3.36 -7.39 24.03
CA SER A 320 2.65 -8.49 23.36
C SER A 320 1.42 -8.95 24.16
N GLN A 321 1.43 -8.77 25.48
CA GLN A 321 0.35 -9.15 26.39
C GLN A 321 -0.73 -8.06 26.55
N LEU A 322 -0.54 -6.88 25.95
CA LEU A 322 -1.47 -5.75 26.05
C LEU A 322 -2.39 -5.68 24.82
N GLU A 323 -3.57 -5.07 24.97
CA GLU A 323 -4.48 -4.81 23.84
C GLU A 323 -3.84 -3.92 22.75
N LEU A 324 -2.87 -3.08 23.15
CA LEU A 324 -2.10 -2.25 22.22
C LEU A 324 -1.27 -3.07 21.21
N SER A 325 -0.99 -4.35 21.47
CA SER A 325 -0.20 -5.20 20.55
C SER A 325 -0.78 -5.24 19.13
N GLN A 326 -2.11 -5.24 19.01
CA GLN A 326 -2.83 -5.28 17.74
C GLN A 326 -2.63 -4.03 16.86
N GLN A 327 -2.16 -2.94 17.49
CA GLN A 327 -1.91 -1.63 16.87
C GLN A 327 -0.44 -1.46 16.46
N ILE A 328 0.43 -2.42 16.79
CA ILE A 328 1.88 -2.31 16.60
C ILE A 328 2.33 -3.06 15.34
N VAL A 329 3.11 -2.36 14.51
CA VAL A 329 3.83 -2.91 13.35
C VAL A 329 5.33 -2.77 13.58
N ILE A 330 6.06 -3.89 13.64
CA ILE A 330 7.52 -3.90 13.78
C ILE A 330 8.16 -3.88 12.39
N LEU A 331 9.00 -2.88 12.11
CA LEU A 331 9.85 -2.88 10.92
C LEU A 331 10.99 -3.87 11.10
N ASP A 332 10.90 -5.01 10.45
CA ASP A 332 11.90 -6.07 10.55
C ASP A 332 13.02 -5.84 9.54
N ARG A 333 14.11 -5.26 10.04
CA ARG A 333 15.33 -4.94 9.28
C ARG A 333 16.10 -6.23 8.98
N ASN A 334 15.92 -6.77 7.78
CA ASN A 334 16.60 -7.99 7.32
C ASN A 334 16.42 -9.22 8.25
N ASN A 335 15.21 -9.46 8.72
CA ASN A 335 14.86 -10.58 9.61
C ASN A 335 15.69 -10.62 10.91
N SER A 336 16.01 -9.46 11.47
CA SER A 336 16.78 -9.34 12.71
C SER A 336 15.90 -9.23 13.95
N ALA A 337 14.64 -8.82 13.82
CA ALA A 337 13.75 -8.65 14.96
C ALA A 337 13.24 -10.01 15.50
N PRO A 338 13.17 -10.18 16.85
CA PRO A 338 12.51 -11.35 17.44
C PRO A 338 11.03 -11.42 17.06
N ARG A 339 10.45 -12.62 17.11
CA ARG A 339 9.08 -12.89 16.68
C ARG A 339 8.14 -13.12 17.86
N TRP A 340 7.03 -12.39 17.86
CA TRP A 340 5.87 -12.54 18.73
C TRP A 340 4.63 -12.70 17.84
N GLU A 341 3.66 -13.51 18.23
CA GLU A 341 2.47 -13.80 17.40
C GLU A 341 1.50 -12.61 17.34
N GLU A 342 1.55 -11.75 18.35
CA GLU A 342 0.61 -10.67 18.57
C GLU A 342 0.93 -9.40 17.78
N PHE A 343 2.17 -9.27 17.28
CA PHE A 343 2.60 -8.12 16.48
C PHE A 343 2.53 -8.39 14.97
N LYS A 344 2.26 -7.33 14.21
CA LYS A 344 2.45 -7.32 12.76
C LYS A 344 3.90 -7.00 12.44
N TYR A 345 4.43 -7.57 11.36
CA TYR A 345 5.79 -7.32 10.92
C TYR A 345 5.81 -6.81 9.49
N TRP A 346 6.58 -5.75 9.28
CA TRP A 346 6.82 -5.17 7.97
C TRP A 346 8.26 -5.46 7.55
N PRO A 347 8.50 -6.21 6.45
CA PRO A 347 9.86 -6.44 5.97
C PRO A 347 10.49 -5.12 5.51
N ALA A 348 11.65 -4.79 6.06
CA ALA A 348 12.37 -3.57 5.73
C ALA A 348 13.84 -3.86 5.37
N GLU A 349 14.39 -3.04 4.47
CA GLU A 349 15.80 -3.14 4.09
C GLU A 349 16.72 -2.93 5.31
N SER A 350 17.90 -3.56 5.27
CA SER A 350 18.92 -3.38 6.29
C SER A 350 19.35 -1.92 6.41
N TYR A 351 19.48 -1.44 7.64
CA TYR A 351 20.00 -0.10 7.91
C TYR A 351 21.47 0.01 7.49
N ASP A 352 21.80 0.99 6.65
CA ASP A 352 23.17 1.27 6.19
C ASP A 352 23.77 2.49 6.92
N TYR A 353 24.77 2.21 7.75
CA TYR A 353 25.50 3.22 8.54
C TYR A 353 26.21 4.28 7.69
N ASN A 354 26.51 3.98 6.43
CA ASN A 354 27.22 4.89 5.54
C ASN A 354 26.27 5.74 4.66
N CYS A 355 24.96 5.42 4.67
CA CYS A 355 23.97 6.06 3.81
C CYS A 355 22.63 6.28 4.54
N THR A 356 22.70 6.95 5.70
CA THR A 356 21.56 7.13 6.61
C THR A 356 20.45 8.04 6.05
N GLY A 357 20.79 9.04 5.24
CA GLY A 357 19.82 10.03 4.74
C GLY A 357 18.71 9.44 3.85
N LYS A 358 18.96 8.32 3.16
CA LYS A 358 17.94 7.62 2.36
C LYS A 358 16.96 6.83 3.23
N ASP A 359 17.39 6.42 4.42
CA ASP A 359 16.59 5.54 5.28
C ASP A 359 15.38 6.28 5.86
N ALA A 360 15.54 7.55 6.25
CA ALA A 360 14.44 8.37 6.77
C ALA A 360 13.26 8.51 5.79
N ARG A 361 13.54 8.64 4.47
CA ARG A 361 12.49 8.66 3.44
C ARG A 361 11.79 7.32 3.27
N LYS A 362 12.55 6.24 3.34
CA LYS A 362 11.98 4.88 3.26
C LYS A 362 11.08 4.62 4.45
N ILE A 363 11.55 4.97 5.66
CA ILE A 363 10.73 4.92 6.87
C ILE A 363 9.48 5.78 6.71
N GLN A 364 9.61 7.02 6.21
CA GLN A 364 8.45 7.88 6.01
C GLN A 364 7.44 7.25 5.04
N ALA A 365 7.90 6.74 3.90
CA ALA A 365 7.02 6.08 2.94
C ALA A 365 6.31 4.86 3.55
N ILE A 366 7.00 4.09 4.40
CA ILE A 366 6.39 2.99 5.15
C ILE A 366 5.35 3.52 6.15
N CYS A 367 5.67 4.57 6.91
CA CYS A 367 4.74 5.19 7.85
C CYS A 367 3.50 5.75 7.14
N ASP A 368 3.64 6.44 6.02
CA ASP A 368 2.52 6.98 5.23
C ASP A 368 1.62 5.85 4.73
N ARG A 369 2.25 4.78 4.21
CA ARG A 369 1.56 3.60 3.69
C ARG A 369 0.83 2.82 4.77
N LEU A 370 1.39 2.76 5.96
CA LEU A 370 0.75 2.19 7.15
C LEU A 370 -0.21 3.17 7.83
N GLN A 371 -0.35 4.40 7.34
CA GLN A 371 -1.08 5.48 8.03
C GLN A 371 -0.68 5.60 9.51
N ALA A 372 0.62 5.44 9.78
CA ALA A 372 1.18 5.41 11.12
C ALA A 372 0.93 6.73 11.83
N ASN A 373 0.30 6.64 13.00
CA ASN A 373 0.06 7.78 13.88
C ASN A 373 1.28 8.09 14.75
N LEU A 374 2.12 7.07 14.98
CA LEU A 374 3.30 7.17 15.82
C LEU A 374 4.40 6.25 15.29
N PHE A 375 5.62 6.78 15.21
CA PHE A 375 6.83 6.00 15.01
C PHE A 375 7.65 5.92 16.31
N ILE A 376 8.11 4.75 16.69
CA ILE A 376 8.97 4.54 17.86
C ILE A 376 10.30 3.94 17.39
N SER A 377 11.40 4.55 17.81
CA SER A 377 12.74 4.01 17.60
C SER A 377 13.62 4.37 18.79
N THR A 378 14.90 4.02 18.73
CA THR A 378 15.91 4.55 19.64
C THR A 378 16.35 5.93 19.15
N PHE A 379 17.50 6.03 18.49
CA PHE A 379 18.01 7.26 17.90
C PHE A 379 18.76 6.98 16.59
N TYR A 380 18.78 5.74 16.09
CA TYR A 380 19.46 5.43 14.83
C TYR A 380 18.66 5.83 13.59
N THR A 381 17.34 5.98 13.74
CA THR A 381 16.41 6.18 12.64
C THR A 381 15.29 7.13 13.04
N SER A 382 14.71 7.79 12.05
CA SER A 382 13.57 8.69 12.25
C SER A 382 12.77 8.90 10.97
N PRO A 383 11.45 9.12 11.07
CA PRO A 383 10.61 9.52 9.95
C PRO A 383 10.81 11.01 9.63
N LEU A 384 10.25 11.48 8.53
CA LEU A 384 10.31 12.90 8.13
C LEU A 384 9.20 13.74 8.75
N THR A 385 7.98 13.21 8.79
CA THR A 385 6.76 13.94 9.16
C THR A 385 5.89 13.18 10.16
N THR A 386 5.99 11.85 10.22
CA THR A 386 5.27 11.06 11.24
C THR A 386 5.78 11.42 12.64
N PRO A 387 4.90 11.74 13.61
CA PRO A 387 5.31 11.99 15.00
C PRO A 387 6.15 10.83 15.55
N SER A 388 7.25 11.14 16.23
CA SER A 388 8.19 10.12 16.72
C SER A 388 8.44 10.18 18.23
N LEU A 389 8.47 8.99 18.85
CA LEU A 389 8.87 8.77 20.23
C LEU A 389 10.22 8.06 20.27
N LEU A 390 11.20 8.61 21.00
CA LEU A 390 12.50 7.97 21.17
C LEU A 390 12.61 7.31 22.54
N LEU A 391 13.13 6.08 22.58
CA LEU A 391 13.51 5.39 23.81
C LEU A 391 15.04 5.38 23.97
N LEU A 392 15.55 6.03 25.02
CA LEU A 392 16.98 6.19 25.29
C LEU A 392 17.41 5.40 26.55
N ALA A 393 18.18 4.33 26.36
CA ALA A 393 18.71 3.47 27.44
C ALA A 393 20.24 3.44 27.55
N SER A 394 20.95 4.24 26.76
CA SER A 394 22.40 4.33 26.80
C SER A 394 22.85 5.78 26.91
N GLU A 395 24.08 5.96 27.40
CA GLU A 395 24.80 7.22 27.34
C GLU A 395 24.85 7.72 25.88
N SER A 396 24.84 9.05 25.74
CA SER A 396 24.61 9.79 24.49
C SER A 396 25.60 9.41 23.37
N PRO A 397 25.27 9.66 22.08
CA PRO A 397 26.21 9.44 20.98
C PRO A 397 27.50 10.24 21.21
N GLU A 398 28.66 9.58 21.09
CA GLU A 398 29.97 10.21 21.23
C GLU A 398 30.10 11.44 20.29
N GLU A 399 30.68 12.53 20.80
CA GLU A 399 30.73 13.89 20.22
C GLU A 399 31.46 14.04 18.86
N ASN A 400 31.89 12.97 18.22
CA ASN A 400 32.61 13.05 16.96
C ASN A 400 31.65 13.22 15.77
N GLY A 401 30.93 14.34 15.72
CA GLY A 401 29.88 14.71 14.74
C GLY A 401 30.29 14.82 13.27
N ASN A 402 31.25 14.02 12.82
CA ASN A 402 31.74 13.95 11.45
C ASN A 402 31.23 12.71 10.68
N LEU A 403 30.57 11.75 11.34
CA LEU A 403 30.03 10.57 10.67
C LEU A 403 28.55 10.73 10.29
N PRO A 404 28.12 10.22 9.11
CA PRO A 404 26.71 10.20 8.68
C PRO A 404 25.73 9.68 9.73
N VAL A 405 26.15 8.68 10.51
CA VAL A 405 25.33 8.08 11.57
C VAL A 405 25.12 9.05 12.73
N ASP A 406 26.13 9.80 13.15
CA ASP A 406 26.01 10.70 14.30
C ASP A 406 25.14 11.92 13.99
N LEU A 407 25.16 12.36 12.73
CA LEU A 407 24.20 13.35 12.23
C LEU A 407 22.76 12.81 12.23
N GLU A 408 22.53 11.57 11.81
CA GLU A 408 21.17 10.99 11.84
C GLU A 408 20.65 10.87 13.28
N LYS A 409 21.52 10.47 14.22
CA LYS A 409 21.17 10.43 15.64
C LYS A 409 20.80 11.80 16.18
N HIS A 410 21.56 12.83 15.78
CA HIS A 410 21.27 14.21 16.12
C HIS A 410 19.90 14.66 15.58
N TYR A 411 19.58 14.34 14.34
CA TYR A 411 18.29 14.70 13.75
C TYR A 411 17.13 13.94 14.38
N ALA A 412 17.27 12.63 14.63
CA ALA A 412 16.26 11.85 15.31
C ALA A 412 15.89 12.48 16.67
N ILE A 413 16.90 12.86 17.46
CA ILE A 413 16.73 13.52 18.77
C ILE A 413 16.00 14.87 18.63
N LEU A 414 16.39 15.70 17.66
CA LEU A 414 15.81 17.03 17.49
C LEU A 414 14.39 17.02 16.89
N SER A 415 14.10 16.08 16.00
CA SER A 415 12.77 15.92 15.39
C SER A 415 11.81 15.14 16.28
N ALA A 416 12.29 14.52 17.36
CA ALA A 416 11.45 13.78 18.28
C ALA A 416 10.33 14.65 18.87
N SER A 417 9.11 14.11 18.81
CA SER A 417 7.94 14.69 19.47
C SER A 417 8.05 14.53 20.98
N ARG A 418 8.54 13.36 21.44
CA ARG A 418 8.88 13.05 22.84
C ARG A 418 10.08 12.11 22.93
N ILE A 419 10.74 12.16 24.08
CA ILE A 419 11.89 11.33 24.42
C ILE A 419 11.65 10.72 25.80
N ILE A 420 11.74 9.39 25.91
CA ILE A 420 11.77 8.67 27.18
C ILE A 420 13.22 8.31 27.50
N ALA A 421 13.76 8.89 28.57
CA ALA A 421 15.07 8.59 29.10
C ALA A 421 14.94 7.57 30.24
N PHE A 422 15.73 6.48 30.18
CA PHE A 422 15.63 5.39 31.16
C PHE A 422 16.40 5.60 32.48
N SER A 423 16.93 6.80 32.68
CA SER A 423 17.48 7.25 33.97
C SER A 423 17.56 8.77 34.02
N SER A 424 17.60 9.30 35.24
CA SER A 424 17.85 10.73 35.48
C SER A 424 19.18 11.22 34.88
N ASP A 425 20.21 10.37 34.89
CA ASP A 425 21.54 10.72 34.34
C ASP A 425 21.48 10.89 32.82
N ILE A 426 20.82 9.97 32.10
CA ILE A 426 20.63 10.05 30.64
C ILE A 426 19.88 11.34 30.28
N ALA A 427 18.84 11.68 31.04
CA ALA A 427 18.08 12.91 30.81
C ALA A 427 18.92 14.18 31.04
N GLN A 428 19.77 14.18 32.07
CA GLN A 428 20.68 15.30 32.34
C GLN A 428 21.71 15.48 31.23
N ASP A 429 22.31 14.38 30.76
CA ASP A 429 23.31 14.44 29.70
C ASP A 429 22.70 14.87 28.36
N LEU A 430 21.48 14.40 28.05
CA LEU A 430 20.73 14.87 26.90
C LEU A 430 20.46 16.38 26.98
N ARG A 431 20.09 16.91 28.15
CA ARG A 431 19.87 18.36 28.34
C ARG A 431 21.14 19.19 28.19
N LYS A 432 22.30 18.65 28.62
CA LYS A 432 23.60 19.31 28.44
C LYS A 432 23.98 19.39 26.96
N LEU A 433 23.80 18.29 26.23
CA LEU A 433 24.17 18.19 24.80
C LEU A 433 23.17 18.90 23.88
N TYR A 434 21.89 18.94 24.26
CA TYR A 434 20.79 19.51 23.47
C TYR A 434 20.00 20.55 24.28
N PRO A 435 20.60 21.70 24.64
CA PRO A 435 19.98 22.71 25.50
C PRO A 435 18.73 23.38 24.90
N LYS A 436 18.49 23.18 23.59
CA LYS A 436 17.31 23.68 22.88
C LYS A 436 16.08 22.77 23.01
N ILE A 437 16.24 21.53 23.50
CA ILE A 437 15.11 20.64 23.78
C ILE A 437 14.49 21.07 25.10
N THR A 438 13.20 21.38 25.08
CA THR A 438 12.52 21.85 26.28
C THR A 438 12.32 20.69 27.26
N PRO A 439 12.39 20.92 28.59
CA PRO A 439 12.29 19.85 29.58
C PRO A 439 11.00 19.02 29.48
N GLU A 440 9.91 19.61 28.99
CA GLU A 440 8.60 18.95 28.83
C GLU A 440 8.59 17.92 27.69
N LYS A 441 9.60 17.91 26.83
CA LYS A 441 9.78 16.87 25.81
C LYS A 441 10.43 15.59 26.35
N ILE A 442 11.03 15.64 27.55
CA ILE A 442 11.83 14.55 28.11
C ILE A 442 11.11 13.98 29.33
N ASN A 443 10.67 12.73 29.21
CA ASN A 443 10.07 11.95 30.29
C ASN A 443 11.14 10.99 30.85
N ILE A 444 11.18 10.86 32.17
CA ILE A 444 12.16 10.01 32.86
C ILE A 444 11.41 8.81 33.42
N ILE A 445 11.78 7.61 32.98
CA ILE A 445 11.20 6.35 33.47
C ILE A 445 12.35 5.48 33.95
N GLU A 446 12.44 5.20 35.23
CA GLU A 446 13.51 4.36 35.75
C GLU A 446 13.34 2.91 35.27
N LEU A 447 14.47 2.24 34.96
CA LEU A 447 14.50 0.91 34.33
C LEU A 447 13.67 -0.17 35.05
N PHE A 448 13.48 -0.05 36.37
CA PHE A 448 12.67 -0.98 37.16
C PHE A 448 11.15 -0.70 37.09
N GLU A 449 10.75 0.47 36.59
CA GLU A 449 9.34 0.89 36.42
C GLU A 449 8.86 0.78 34.96
N VAL A 450 9.77 0.46 34.04
CA VAL A 450 9.60 0.38 32.57
C VAL A 450 8.34 -0.37 32.16
N ASN A 451 8.10 -1.55 32.73
CA ASN A 451 6.95 -2.35 32.31
C ASN A 451 5.60 -1.77 32.78
N GLN A 452 5.55 -1.08 33.93
CA GLN A 452 4.30 -0.52 34.46
C GLN A 452 3.97 0.87 33.89
N LYS A 453 4.97 1.74 33.69
CA LYS A 453 4.72 3.15 33.32
C LYS A 453 4.72 3.41 31.83
N ILE A 454 5.49 2.66 31.02
CA ILE A 454 5.65 3.00 29.60
C ILE A 454 4.35 2.80 28.80
N ALA A 455 3.56 1.78 29.10
CA ALA A 455 2.30 1.55 28.39
C ALA A 455 1.32 2.72 28.61
N GLU A 456 1.24 3.23 29.84
CA GLU A 456 0.42 4.39 30.19
C GLU A 456 0.99 5.67 29.55
N GLU A 457 2.30 5.85 29.58
CA GLU A 457 2.99 7.00 28.97
C GLU A 457 2.84 7.05 27.45
N ILE A 458 2.90 5.89 26.78
CA ILE A 458 2.66 5.77 25.34
C ILE A 458 1.20 6.03 25.03
N THR A 459 0.27 5.51 25.82
CA THR A 459 -1.16 5.82 25.65
C THR A 459 -1.43 7.31 25.82
N ASN A 460 -0.82 7.96 26.82
CA ASN A 460 -0.94 9.39 27.07
C ASN A 460 -0.27 10.23 25.98
N PHE A 461 0.92 9.85 25.54
CA PHE A 461 1.62 10.51 24.45
C PHE A 461 0.87 10.34 23.13
N PHE A 462 0.27 9.17 22.92
CA PHE A 462 -0.56 8.89 21.78
C PHE A 462 -1.80 9.81 21.74
N GLN A 463 -2.48 9.97 22.89
CA GLN A 463 -3.57 10.96 23.03
C GLN A 463 -3.11 12.40 22.79
N TYR A 464 -1.88 12.75 23.14
CA TYR A 464 -1.28 14.05 22.86
C TYR A 464 -0.95 14.24 21.38
N ALA A 465 -0.33 13.26 20.72
CA ALA A 465 0.03 13.29 19.31
C ALA A 465 -1.20 13.40 18.39
N LEU A 466 -2.32 12.75 18.74
CA LEU A 466 -3.60 12.92 18.05
C LEU A 466 -4.19 14.34 18.18
N ARG A 467 -3.88 15.06 19.26
CA ARG A 467 -4.41 16.41 19.54
C ARG A 467 -3.58 17.53 18.92
N GLU A 468 -2.28 17.32 18.71
CA GLU A 468 -1.36 18.32 18.14
C GLU A 468 -1.14 18.20 16.61
N SER A 469 -2.14 17.73 15.86
CA SER A 469 -2.12 17.75 14.39
C SER A 469 -2.33 19.16 13.80
N LYS A 470 -1.58 20.15 14.27
CA LYS A 470 -1.46 21.46 13.60
C LYS A 470 -0.01 21.91 13.54
N GLU A 471 0.47 21.96 12.29
CA GLU A 471 1.65 22.60 11.74
C GLU A 471 2.50 23.44 12.70
N SER A 472 3.73 22.97 12.94
CA SER A 472 4.82 23.77 13.48
C SER A 472 5.82 24.07 12.35
N SER A 473 6.12 25.35 12.15
CA SER A 473 7.14 25.86 11.23
C SER A 473 8.55 25.26 11.46
N GLN A 474 8.80 24.63 12.62
CA GLN A 474 10.04 23.91 12.89
C GLN A 474 10.18 22.61 12.07
N ASN A 475 9.09 21.89 11.81
CA ASN A 475 9.15 20.63 11.04
C ASN A 475 9.63 20.88 9.60
N GLN A 476 9.25 22.04 9.02
CA GLN A 476 9.68 22.45 7.70
C GLN A 476 11.18 22.76 7.64
N VAL A 477 11.73 23.37 8.69
CA VAL A 477 13.16 23.66 8.80
C VAL A 477 13.98 22.37 8.87
N TRP A 478 13.53 21.38 9.63
CA TRP A 478 14.20 20.08 9.73
C TRP A 478 14.18 19.30 8.40
N LEU A 479 13.05 19.37 7.68
CA LEU A 479 12.93 18.75 6.37
C LEU A 479 13.94 19.34 5.37
N GLU A 480 14.12 20.66 5.34
CA GLU A 480 15.11 21.31 4.48
C GLU A 480 16.55 20.98 4.88
N LEU A 481 16.86 20.90 6.18
CA LEU A 481 18.18 20.48 6.67
C LEU A 481 18.51 19.03 6.25
N ARG A 482 17.54 18.12 6.28
CA ARG A 482 17.72 16.74 5.80
C ARG A 482 17.94 16.66 4.29
N LYS A 483 17.22 17.48 3.50
CA LYS A 483 17.46 17.57 2.04
C LYS A 483 18.90 18.02 1.73
N LEU A 484 19.43 18.98 2.49
CA LEU A 484 20.80 19.45 2.34
C LEU A 484 21.84 18.37 2.71
N GLN A 485 21.63 17.65 3.81
CA GLN A 485 22.53 16.55 4.22
C GLN A 485 22.54 15.42 3.17
N GLU A 486 21.39 15.03 2.65
CA GLU A 486 21.30 14.01 1.62
C GLU A 486 22.03 14.44 0.34
N ALA A 487 21.84 15.69 -0.10
CA ALA A 487 22.57 16.22 -1.25
C ALA A 487 24.09 16.16 -1.03
N GLN A 488 24.57 16.48 0.17
CA GLN A 488 25.98 16.36 0.55
C GLN A 488 26.48 14.91 0.56
N GLN A 489 25.70 13.97 1.12
CA GLN A 489 26.05 12.55 1.13
C GLN A 489 26.06 11.95 -0.28
N ILE A 490 25.09 12.29 -1.12
CA ILE A 490 25.04 11.87 -2.53
C ILE A 490 26.25 12.42 -3.28
N MET A 491 26.62 13.68 -3.07
CA MET A 491 27.83 14.26 -3.66
C MET A 491 29.09 13.53 -3.20
N TYR A 492 29.21 13.22 -1.91
CA TYR A 492 30.35 12.51 -1.34
C TYR A 492 30.47 11.07 -1.88
N LEU A 493 29.36 10.32 -1.93
CA LEU A 493 29.32 8.97 -2.49
C LEU A 493 29.64 8.96 -3.98
N LYS A 494 29.15 9.97 -4.72
CA LYS A 494 29.48 10.13 -6.15
C LYS A 494 30.96 10.40 -6.36
N GLN A 495 31.56 11.28 -5.55
CA GLN A 495 33.01 11.52 -5.56
C GLN A 495 33.83 10.26 -5.22
N GLN A 496 33.39 9.45 -4.24
CA GLN A 496 34.06 8.19 -3.93
C GLN A 496 33.92 7.16 -5.06
N GLN A 497 32.75 7.08 -5.69
CA GLN A 497 32.50 6.19 -6.83
C GLN A 497 33.35 6.60 -8.04
N ASP A 498 33.44 7.89 -8.33
CA ASP A 498 34.29 8.45 -9.37
C ASP A 498 35.77 8.15 -9.07
N TYR A 499 36.21 8.29 -7.82
CA TYR A 499 37.57 7.96 -7.39
C TYR A 499 37.91 6.46 -7.53
N ARG A 500 37.01 5.56 -7.12
CA ARG A 500 37.19 4.10 -7.31
C ARG A 500 37.20 3.72 -8.79
N THR A 501 36.39 4.38 -9.60
CA THR A 501 36.36 4.19 -11.06
C THR A 501 37.69 4.61 -11.67
N MET A 502 38.24 5.77 -11.27
CA MET A 502 39.58 6.21 -11.69
C MET A 502 40.68 5.23 -11.27
N GLN A 503 40.67 4.74 -10.02
CA GLN A 503 41.66 3.76 -9.56
C GLN A 503 41.56 2.43 -10.35
N GLY A 504 40.35 1.96 -10.65
CA GLY A 504 40.15 0.77 -11.49
C GLY A 504 40.66 0.97 -12.92
N MET A 505 40.48 2.18 -13.47
CA MET A 505 41.03 2.56 -14.78
C MET A 505 42.56 2.63 -14.75
N GLU A 506 43.18 3.19 -13.71
CA GLU A 506 44.65 3.25 -13.54
C GLU A 506 45.27 1.85 -13.44
N ILE A 507 44.65 0.93 -12.68
CA ILE A 507 45.09 -0.47 -12.59
C ILE A 507 45.01 -1.14 -13.97
N SER A 508 43.89 -0.97 -14.68
CA SER A 508 43.69 -1.53 -16.02
C SER A 508 44.70 -0.96 -17.04
N LEU A 509 45.02 0.33 -16.95
CA LEU A 509 46.01 0.98 -17.80
C LEU A 509 47.41 0.40 -17.57
N LYS A 510 47.79 0.19 -16.30
CA LYS A 510 49.08 -0.36 -15.92
C LYS A 510 49.24 -1.82 -16.36
N GLU A 511 48.17 -2.60 -16.31
CA GLU A 511 48.13 -3.96 -16.86
C GLU A 511 48.30 -3.98 -18.39
N LEU A 512 47.63 -3.06 -19.10
CA LEU A 512 47.79 -2.90 -20.54
C LEU A 512 49.22 -2.46 -20.92
N GLU A 513 49.81 -1.53 -20.18
CA GLU A 513 51.21 -1.10 -20.38
C GLU A 513 52.19 -2.25 -20.16
N ASN A 514 52.00 -3.05 -19.10
CA ASN A 514 52.83 -4.23 -18.85
C ASN A 514 52.68 -5.27 -19.97
N HIS A 515 51.46 -5.49 -20.46
CA HIS A 515 51.22 -6.40 -21.59
C HIS A 515 51.85 -5.88 -22.89
N HIS A 516 51.75 -4.58 -23.15
CA HIS A 516 52.40 -3.94 -24.29
C HIS A 516 53.92 -4.09 -24.25
N ASN A 517 54.54 -3.82 -23.10
CA ASN A 517 55.98 -3.98 -22.89
C ASN A 517 56.44 -5.44 -23.06
N TYR A 518 55.64 -6.39 -22.57
CA TYR A 518 55.89 -7.82 -22.78
C TYR A 518 55.85 -8.21 -24.27
N LEU A 519 54.84 -7.74 -25.01
CA LEU A 519 54.72 -7.98 -26.45
C LEU A 519 55.85 -7.32 -27.25
N GLN A 520 56.27 -6.11 -26.90
CA GLN A 520 57.42 -5.44 -27.52
C GLN A 520 58.70 -6.25 -27.33
N LYS A 521 58.95 -6.74 -26.11
CA LYS A 521 60.12 -7.57 -25.81
C LYS A 521 60.12 -8.87 -26.62
N ASN A 522 58.98 -9.57 -26.67
CA ASN A 522 58.86 -10.80 -27.48
C ASN A 522 59.06 -10.53 -28.98
N ASN A 523 58.53 -9.42 -29.51
CA ASN A 523 58.76 -9.03 -30.90
C ASN A 523 60.24 -8.74 -31.17
N GLN A 524 60.94 -8.09 -30.23
CA GLN A 524 62.37 -7.82 -30.35
C GLN A 524 63.18 -9.12 -30.35
N GLU A 525 62.87 -10.06 -29.45
CA GLU A 525 63.51 -11.39 -29.40
C GLU A 525 63.26 -12.19 -30.69
N LEU A 526 62.02 -12.18 -31.22
CA LEU A 526 61.69 -12.80 -32.50
C LEU A 526 62.44 -12.15 -33.68
N GLN A 527 62.57 -10.82 -33.68
CA GLN A 527 63.31 -10.11 -34.72
C GLN A 527 64.80 -10.44 -34.67
N GLU A 528 65.39 -10.57 -33.48
CA GLU A 528 66.76 -11.03 -33.28
C GLU A 528 66.95 -12.48 -33.74
N GLU A 529 65.99 -13.36 -33.48
CA GLU A 529 66.01 -14.76 -33.93
C GLU A 529 65.89 -14.86 -35.47
N ILE A 530 65.00 -14.06 -36.08
CA ILE A 530 64.88 -13.96 -37.55
C ILE A 530 66.19 -13.45 -38.16
N ASN A 531 66.79 -12.41 -37.58
CA ASN A 531 68.07 -11.86 -38.04
C ASN A 531 69.20 -12.90 -37.89
N TYR A 532 69.21 -13.66 -36.79
CA TYR A 532 70.17 -14.74 -36.57
C TYR A 532 70.00 -15.86 -37.60
N LEU A 533 68.77 -16.35 -37.82
CA LEU A 533 68.45 -17.40 -38.79
C LEU A 533 68.75 -16.97 -40.24
N SER A 534 68.61 -15.68 -40.54
CA SER A 534 68.95 -15.11 -41.84
C SER A 534 70.45 -14.86 -42.04
N SER A 535 71.24 -14.90 -40.96
CA SER A 535 72.68 -14.74 -41.02
C SER A 535 73.38 -16.00 -41.56
N ARG A 536 74.53 -15.83 -42.22
CA ARG A 536 75.37 -16.93 -42.72
C ARG A 536 75.72 -17.95 -41.61
N LYS A 537 75.88 -17.48 -40.37
CA LYS A 537 76.21 -18.30 -39.19
C LYS A 537 75.01 -19.12 -38.69
N GLY A 538 73.80 -18.55 -38.74
CA GLY A 538 72.55 -19.24 -38.39
C GLY A 538 72.16 -20.30 -39.42
N ILE A 539 72.26 -19.97 -40.71
CA ILE A 539 71.98 -20.90 -41.83
C ILE A 539 72.84 -22.17 -41.72
N VAL A 540 74.15 -22.02 -41.49
CA VAL A 540 75.08 -23.15 -41.35
C VAL A 540 74.76 -24.02 -40.13
N LYS A 541 74.44 -23.41 -38.99
CA LYS A 541 74.12 -24.15 -37.75
C LYS A 541 72.77 -24.89 -37.84
N THR A 542 71.78 -24.29 -38.49
CA THR A 542 70.46 -24.91 -38.72
C THR A 542 70.57 -26.06 -39.71
N LEU A 543 71.29 -25.90 -40.83
CA LEU A 543 71.57 -27.00 -41.78
C LEU A 543 72.35 -28.16 -41.13
N ALA A 544 73.30 -27.86 -40.23
CA ALA A 544 74.00 -28.88 -39.45
C ALA A 544 73.05 -29.64 -38.50
N LYS A 545 72.14 -28.94 -37.81
CA LYS A 545 71.12 -29.55 -36.95
C LYS A 545 70.13 -30.41 -37.74
N THR A 546 69.66 -29.97 -38.91
CA THR A 546 68.73 -30.74 -39.75
C THR A 546 69.38 -32.02 -40.28
N SER A 547 70.67 -31.96 -40.62
CA SER A 547 71.46 -33.12 -41.04
C SER A 547 71.61 -34.15 -39.90
N ILE A 548 71.84 -33.69 -38.67
CA ILE A 548 71.91 -34.55 -37.47
C ILE A 548 70.55 -35.16 -37.14
N LEU A 549 69.45 -34.40 -37.27
CA LEU A 549 68.10 -34.91 -37.04
C LEU A 549 67.66 -35.94 -38.10
N LEU A 550 68.09 -35.76 -39.36
CA LEU A 550 67.86 -36.70 -40.46
C LEU A 550 68.64 -38.01 -40.22
N LEU A 551 69.91 -37.92 -39.81
CA LEU A 551 70.72 -39.07 -39.39
C LEU A 551 70.13 -39.82 -38.18
N ALA A 552 69.57 -39.10 -37.21
CA ALA A 552 68.86 -39.70 -36.08
C ALA A 552 67.55 -40.39 -36.50
N LYS A 553 66.80 -39.82 -37.45
CA LYS A 553 65.59 -40.45 -38.01
C LYS A 553 65.91 -41.67 -38.88
N ILE A 554 67.02 -41.67 -39.61
CA ILE A 554 67.49 -42.82 -40.41
C ILE A 554 67.94 -43.95 -39.48
N LYS A 555 68.74 -43.67 -38.44
CA LYS A 555 69.14 -44.67 -37.43
C LYS A 555 67.96 -45.32 -36.71
N LYS A 556 66.86 -44.60 -36.50
CA LYS A 556 65.66 -45.13 -35.81
C LYS A 556 64.77 -46.02 -36.69
N LYS A 557 64.97 -46.04 -38.02
CA LYS A 557 64.20 -46.86 -38.98
C LYS A 557 64.94 -48.09 -39.52
N LEU A 558 66.19 -48.31 -39.08
CA LEU A 558 67.06 -49.41 -39.52
C LEU A 558 66.79 -50.82 -38.91
N PRO A 559 65.66 -51.12 -38.23
CA PRO A 559 65.20 -52.50 -38.05
C PRO A 559 63.93 -52.86 -38.83
N ILE A 560 63.69 -52.26 -40.01
CA ILE A 560 62.70 -52.77 -40.98
C ILE A 560 63.27 -53.00 -42.40
N PHE A 561 64.56 -52.73 -42.66
CA PHE A 561 65.27 -53.26 -43.84
C PHE A 561 66.77 -53.38 -43.58
#